data_AF-A0A804MYJ0-F1
#
_entry.id   AF-A0A804MYJ0-F1
#
_cell.length_a   1.000
_cell.length_b   1.000
_cell.length_c   1.000
_cell.angle_alpha   90.00
_cell.angle_beta   90.00
_cell.angle_gamma   90.00
#
_symmetry.space_group_name_H-M   'P 1'
#
loop_
_entity.id
_entity.type
_entity.pdbx_description
1 polymer ?
#
loop_
_entity_poly.entity_id
_entity_poly.type
_entity_poly.pdbx_seq_one_letter_code
_entity_poly.pdbx_strand_id
1 'polypeptide(L)'
;MLAKKGEQFIDVPYVVKSMDVSFSGILSFIEAAAIEKLKNNECTPADLCYSLQETIFAMLVEITESAMAHCDSKDVLIVGGVGCNERLQEMMKIMCSERGGRLFATDDRYCIDNGAMIAYTGLLAYAHGMTTPLEESTFTQRFRTDEVHAIWREKEMPVLNNTHSDAIAEVSIDEASMATPIVIDY
;
A
#
# COMPACT_ATOMS: atom_id res chain seq x y z
N MET A 1 20.69 -4.03 2.85
CA MET A 1 20.07 -3.30 1.72
C MET A 1 21.08 -2.28 1.21
N LEU A 2 21.30 -2.16 -0.11
CA LEU A 2 22.33 -1.27 -0.70
C LEU A 2 22.10 0.21 -0.36
N ALA A 3 20.85 0.66 -0.39
CA ALA A 3 20.48 2.06 -0.10
C ALA A 3 20.95 2.55 1.29
N LYS A 4 21.01 1.67 2.30
CA LYS A 4 21.53 2.02 3.64
C LYS A 4 23.02 2.36 3.67
N LYS A 5 23.75 2.12 2.57
CA LYS A 5 25.18 2.43 2.43
C LYS A 5 25.42 3.66 1.55
N GLY A 6 24.37 4.29 1.01
CA GLY A 6 24.51 5.53 0.26
C GLY A 6 24.84 6.67 1.22
N GLU A 7 25.77 7.52 0.80
CA GLU A 7 26.23 8.70 1.56
C GLU A 7 25.90 10.00 0.82
N GLN A 8 25.69 9.92 -0.50
CA GLN A 8 25.40 11.05 -1.36
C GLN A 8 23.99 10.94 -1.96
N PHE A 9 23.23 12.04 -1.88
CA PHE A 9 22.00 12.21 -2.64
C PHE A 9 22.29 12.73 -4.05
N ILE A 10 21.68 12.11 -5.05
CA ILE A 10 21.75 12.45 -6.46
C ILE A 10 20.36 12.89 -6.87
N ASP A 11 20.23 14.05 -7.52
CA ASP A 11 18.92 14.53 -7.96
C ASP A 11 18.29 13.55 -8.96
N VAL A 12 17.17 12.95 -8.56
CA VAL A 12 16.33 12.08 -9.37
C VAL A 12 15.06 12.85 -9.74
N PRO A 13 14.51 12.70 -10.97
CA PRO A 13 13.26 13.35 -11.35
C PRO A 13 12.14 13.08 -10.35
N TYR A 14 11.52 14.15 -9.87
CA TYR A 14 10.40 14.11 -8.94
C TYR A 14 9.10 14.39 -9.69
N VAL A 15 8.27 13.37 -9.92
CA VAL A 15 7.13 13.46 -10.85
C VAL A 15 5.82 13.13 -10.14
N VAL A 16 5.31 14.11 -9.39
CA VAL A 16 3.99 14.08 -8.75
C VAL A 16 3.05 15.03 -9.50
N LYS A 17 1.81 14.57 -9.75
CA LYS A 17 0.73 15.38 -10.31
C LYS A 17 -0.53 15.16 -9.49
N SER A 18 -0.82 16.11 -8.59
CA SER A 18 -1.95 15.98 -7.65
C SER A 18 -1.78 14.74 -6.77
N MET A 19 -2.60 13.70 -6.97
CA MET A 19 -2.52 12.43 -6.24
C MET A 19 -1.89 11.30 -7.07
N ASP A 20 -1.42 11.60 -8.28
CA ASP A 20 -0.82 10.63 -9.19
C ASP A 20 0.71 10.77 -9.23
N VAL A 21 1.40 9.65 -9.42
CA VAL A 21 2.86 9.57 -9.56
C VAL A 21 3.23 8.92 -10.90
N SER A 22 4.42 9.24 -11.42
CA SER A 22 4.96 8.58 -12.61
C SER A 22 6.39 8.11 -12.39
N PHE A 23 6.62 6.80 -12.55
CA PHE A 23 7.92 6.16 -12.33
C PHE A 23 8.70 5.86 -13.62
N SER A 24 8.05 5.92 -14.79
CA SER A 24 8.67 5.52 -16.06
C SER A 24 9.89 6.38 -16.42
N GLY A 25 9.79 7.69 -16.24
CA GLY A 25 10.92 8.60 -16.47
C GLY A 25 12.06 8.46 -15.46
N ILE A 26 11.73 8.03 -14.24
CA ILE A 26 12.71 7.83 -13.16
C ILE A 26 13.60 6.63 -13.47
N LEU A 27 13.02 5.52 -13.94
CA LEU A 27 13.80 4.33 -14.29
C LEU A 27 14.83 4.65 -15.39
N SER A 28 14.39 5.28 -16.48
CA SER A 28 15.30 5.66 -17.57
C SER A 28 16.37 6.65 -17.13
N PHE A 29 16.03 7.58 -16.22
CA PHE A 29 17.00 8.50 -15.65
C PHE A 29 18.07 7.77 -14.83
N ILE A 30 17.67 6.85 -13.95
CA ILE A 30 18.59 6.09 -13.11
C ILE A 30 19.49 5.20 -13.96
N GLU A 31 18.96 4.57 -15.00
CA GLU A 31 19.77 3.76 -15.93
C GLU A 31 20.84 4.61 -16.63
N ALA A 32 20.47 5.78 -17.13
CA ALA A 32 21.42 6.70 -17.76
C ALA A 32 22.46 7.23 -16.75
N ALA A 33 22.02 7.64 -15.57
CA ALA A 33 22.89 8.11 -14.50
C ALA A 33 23.85 7.02 -14.02
N ALA A 34 23.39 5.76 -13.94
CA ALA A 34 24.24 4.63 -13.60
C ALA A 34 25.36 4.42 -14.62
N ILE A 35 25.07 4.55 -15.92
CA ILE A 35 26.08 4.39 -16.98
C ILE A 35 27.12 5.52 -16.93
N GLU A 36 26.69 6.77 -16.77
CA GLU A 36 27.57 7.93 -16.81
C GLU A 36 28.32 8.14 -15.49
N LYS A 37 27.59 8.25 -14.38
CA LYS A 37 28.14 8.65 -13.08
C LYS A 37 28.99 7.56 -12.43
N LEU A 38 28.60 6.29 -12.54
CA LEU A 38 29.41 5.19 -12.00
C LEU A 38 30.72 5.05 -12.79
N LYS A 39 30.68 5.24 -14.10
CA LYS A 39 31.88 5.19 -14.95
C LYS A 39 32.85 6.32 -14.60
N ASN A 40 32.35 7.49 -14.25
CA ASN A 40 33.16 8.65 -13.85
C ASN A 40 33.53 8.66 -12.35
N ASN A 41 33.13 7.66 -11.57
CA ASN A 41 33.25 7.64 -10.10
C ASN A 41 32.65 8.89 -9.42
N GLU A 42 31.60 9.46 -10.00
CA GLU A 42 30.87 10.60 -9.41
C GLU A 42 29.93 10.18 -8.28
N CYS A 43 29.56 8.90 -8.25
CA CYS A 43 28.75 8.30 -7.19
C CYS A 43 28.99 6.79 -7.13
N THR A 44 28.47 6.16 -6.10
CA THR A 44 28.45 4.70 -5.95
C THR A 44 27.08 4.12 -6.35
N PRO A 45 26.99 2.80 -6.59
CA PRO A 45 25.70 2.13 -6.74
C PRO A 45 24.81 2.28 -5.51
N ALA A 46 25.42 2.40 -4.31
CA ALA A 46 24.68 2.61 -3.07
C ALA A 46 24.02 3.99 -3.02
N ASP A 47 24.70 5.04 -3.52
CA ASP A 47 24.16 6.41 -3.62
C ASP A 47 22.98 6.48 -4.58
N LEU A 48 23.06 5.77 -5.71
CA LEU A 48 21.94 5.68 -6.66
C LEU A 48 20.74 4.96 -6.04
N CYS A 49 20.95 3.84 -5.36
CA CYS A 49 19.86 3.14 -4.65
C CYS A 49 19.25 4.00 -3.55
N TYR A 50 20.08 4.72 -2.79
CA TYR A 50 19.64 5.64 -1.75
C TYR A 50 18.78 6.76 -2.34
N SER A 51 19.30 7.47 -3.34
CA SER A 51 18.61 8.58 -3.98
C SER A 51 17.29 8.16 -4.61
N LEU A 52 17.28 7.02 -5.30
CA LEU A 52 16.06 6.46 -5.87
C LEU A 52 15.02 6.13 -4.79
N GLN A 53 15.46 5.51 -3.69
CA GLN A 53 14.58 5.14 -2.58
C GLN A 53 13.96 6.38 -1.94
N GLU A 54 14.79 7.38 -1.59
CA GLU A 54 14.32 8.63 -0.98
C GLU A 54 13.36 9.39 -1.90
N THR A 55 13.69 9.52 -3.20
CA THR A 55 12.83 10.22 -4.16
C THR A 55 11.48 9.52 -4.31
N ILE A 56 11.46 8.22 -4.58
CA ILE A 56 10.19 7.49 -4.77
C ILE A 56 9.35 7.52 -3.49
N PHE A 57 9.96 7.32 -2.33
CA PHE A 57 9.20 7.28 -1.09
C PHE A 57 8.69 8.66 -0.67
N ALA A 58 9.44 9.73 -0.93
CA ALA A 58 8.95 11.09 -0.75
C ALA A 58 7.71 11.35 -1.64
N MET A 59 7.75 10.92 -2.91
CA MET A 59 6.60 11.03 -3.81
C MET A 59 5.37 10.27 -3.27
N LEU A 60 5.57 9.04 -2.76
CA LEU A 60 4.49 8.25 -2.16
C LEU A 60 3.91 8.90 -0.91
N VAL A 61 4.76 9.46 -0.05
CA VAL A 61 4.34 10.18 1.16
C VAL A 61 3.52 11.42 0.78
N GLU A 62 3.96 12.19 -0.21
CA GLU A 62 3.24 13.40 -0.67
C GLU A 62 1.84 13.09 -1.19
N ILE A 63 1.69 12.08 -2.06
CA ILE A 63 0.36 11.72 -2.57
C ILE A 63 -0.54 11.15 -1.46
N THR A 64 0.05 10.43 -0.50
CA THR A 64 -0.70 9.88 0.64
C THR A 64 -1.18 10.99 1.54
N GLU A 65 -0.31 11.94 1.89
CA GLU A 65 -0.70 13.10 2.68
C GLU A 65 -1.79 13.93 1.98
N SER A 66 -1.65 14.12 0.67
CA SER A 66 -2.65 14.82 -0.14
C SER A 66 -4.00 14.10 -0.12
N ALA A 67 -4.02 12.78 -0.24
CA ALA A 67 -5.23 11.96 -0.15
C ALA A 67 -5.83 11.99 1.26
N MET A 68 -5.02 11.91 2.32
CA MET A 68 -5.48 12.04 3.71
C MET A 68 -6.21 13.36 3.94
N ALA A 69 -5.66 14.47 3.44
CA ALA A 69 -6.26 15.78 3.56
C ALA A 69 -7.62 15.87 2.82
N HIS A 70 -7.76 15.18 1.68
CA HIS A 70 -9.02 15.17 0.93
C HIS A 70 -10.10 14.27 1.54
N CYS A 71 -9.70 13.16 2.18
CA CYS A 71 -10.62 12.21 2.80
C CYS A 71 -10.90 12.48 4.29
N ASP A 72 -10.32 13.55 4.86
CA ASP A 72 -10.33 13.85 6.30
C ASP A 72 -9.90 12.64 7.16
N SER A 73 -8.90 11.89 6.67
CA SER A 73 -8.34 10.75 7.40
C SER A 73 -7.11 11.18 8.20
N LYS A 74 -6.97 10.59 9.39
CA LYS A 74 -5.76 10.70 10.21
C LYS A 74 -4.88 9.46 10.12
N ASP A 75 -5.46 8.32 9.80
CA ASP A 75 -4.74 7.05 9.84
C ASP A 75 -4.44 6.57 8.42
N VAL A 76 -3.27 5.96 8.25
CA VAL A 76 -2.82 5.32 7.01
C VAL A 76 -2.59 3.84 7.28
N LEU A 77 -3.07 2.99 6.39
CA LEU A 77 -2.72 1.58 6.33
C LEU A 77 -1.85 1.36 5.10
N ILE A 78 -0.62 0.88 5.31
CA ILE A 78 0.25 0.42 4.24
C ILE A 78 0.04 -1.08 4.03
N VAL A 79 -0.23 -1.45 2.78
CA VAL A 79 -0.33 -2.84 2.32
C VAL A 79 0.60 -3.06 1.12
N GLY A 80 0.69 -4.30 0.64
CA GLY A 80 1.51 -4.67 -0.51
C GLY A 80 2.97 -4.92 -0.14
N GLY A 81 3.69 -5.65 -1.01
CA GLY A 81 5.07 -6.05 -0.76
C GLY A 81 6.06 -4.87 -0.60
N VAL A 82 5.81 -3.75 -1.28
CA VAL A 82 6.61 -2.52 -1.12
C VAL A 82 6.40 -1.91 0.28
N GLY A 83 5.22 -2.13 0.86
CA GLY A 83 4.86 -1.67 2.20
C GLY A 83 5.70 -2.26 3.32
N CYS A 84 6.35 -3.41 3.09
CA CYS A 84 7.31 -4.02 4.02
C CYS A 84 8.67 -3.27 4.06
N ASN A 85 8.88 -2.24 3.24
CA ASN A 85 10.13 -1.49 3.26
C ASN A 85 10.21 -0.59 4.51
N GLU A 86 11.16 -0.89 5.39
CA GLU A 86 11.39 -0.15 6.64
C GLU A 86 11.53 1.37 6.45
N ARG A 87 12.18 1.81 5.37
CA ARG A 87 12.39 3.24 5.12
C ARG A 87 11.10 3.93 4.68
N LEU A 88 10.27 3.27 3.87
CA LEU A 88 8.95 3.78 3.52
C LEU A 88 8.06 3.88 4.77
N GLN A 89 8.05 2.84 5.60
CA GLN A 89 7.31 2.84 6.86
C GLN A 89 7.76 3.96 7.80
N GLU A 90 9.07 4.20 7.90
CA GLU A 90 9.62 5.30 8.69
C GLU A 90 9.11 6.66 8.21
N MET A 91 9.22 6.94 6.90
CA MET A 91 8.79 8.23 6.32
C MET A 91 7.29 8.45 6.47
N MET A 92 6.48 7.41 6.23
CA MET A 92 5.02 7.46 6.41
C MET A 92 4.63 7.64 7.88
N LYS A 93 5.37 7.03 8.82
CA LYS A 93 5.11 7.17 10.25
C LYS A 93 5.37 8.59 10.73
N ILE A 94 6.44 9.22 10.24
CA ILE A 94 6.74 10.63 10.54
C ILE A 94 5.57 11.50 10.05
N MET A 95 5.19 11.39 8.76
CA MET A 95 4.08 12.15 8.20
C MET A 95 2.76 11.94 8.96
N CYS A 96 2.40 10.69 9.28
CA CYS A 96 1.19 10.41 10.07
C CYS A 96 1.24 11.05 11.46
N SER A 97 2.39 10.97 12.13
CA SER A 97 2.55 11.52 13.48
C SER A 97 2.42 13.04 13.53
N GLU A 98 2.94 13.74 12.52
CA GLU A 98 2.82 15.20 12.39
C GLU A 98 1.36 15.65 12.19
N ARG A 99 0.52 14.77 11.63
CA ARG A 99 -0.92 14.97 11.46
C ARG A 99 -1.76 14.52 12.65
N GLY A 100 -1.13 14.03 13.73
CA GLY A 100 -1.83 13.47 14.90
C GLY A 100 -2.55 12.14 14.59
N GLY A 101 -2.01 11.41 13.62
CA GLY A 101 -2.53 10.15 13.11
C GLY A 101 -1.61 8.95 13.39
N ARG A 102 -2.01 7.79 12.89
CA ARG A 102 -1.28 6.53 13.07
C ARG A 102 -0.98 5.86 11.75
N LEU A 103 0.20 5.27 11.69
CA LEU A 103 0.56 4.33 10.64
C LEU A 103 0.25 2.91 11.11
N PHE A 104 -0.52 2.20 10.30
CA PHE A 104 -0.72 0.77 10.41
C PHE A 104 0.02 0.08 9.27
N ALA A 105 0.68 -1.04 9.59
CA ALA A 105 1.25 -1.93 8.61
C ALA A 105 0.75 -3.34 8.92
N THR A 106 0.28 -4.06 7.89
CA THR A 106 -0.05 -5.47 8.03
C THR A 106 1.22 -6.29 8.26
N ASP A 107 1.10 -7.38 9.03
CA ASP A 107 2.16 -8.39 9.15
C ASP A 107 2.61 -8.82 7.74
N ASP A 108 3.91 -9.01 7.54
CA ASP A 108 4.50 -9.36 6.23
C ASP A 108 3.78 -10.54 5.56
N ARG A 109 3.21 -11.47 6.34
CA ARG A 109 2.43 -12.62 5.84
C ARG A 109 1.13 -12.23 5.15
N TYR A 110 0.57 -11.07 5.48
CA TYR A 110 -0.66 -10.52 4.90
C TYR A 110 -0.42 -9.40 3.90
N CYS A 111 0.79 -8.83 3.86
CA CYS A 111 1.17 -7.81 2.87
C CYS A 111 1.39 -8.37 1.46
N ILE A 112 1.72 -9.66 1.34
CA ILE A 112 1.88 -10.36 0.07
C ILE A 112 0.56 -11.01 -0.37
N ASP A 113 0.39 -11.20 -1.68
CA ASP A 113 -0.77 -11.89 -2.25
C ASP A 113 -0.97 -13.25 -1.59
N ASN A 114 -2.10 -13.40 -0.89
CA ASN A 114 -2.41 -14.62 -0.14
C ASN A 114 -3.87 -15.00 -0.30
N GLY A 115 -4.17 -16.31 -0.23
CA GLY A 115 -5.54 -16.80 -0.34
C GLY A 115 -6.44 -16.39 0.83
N ALA A 116 -5.86 -16.01 1.97
CA ALA A 116 -6.62 -15.62 3.16
C ALA A 116 -7.32 -14.26 2.97
N MET A 117 -6.70 -13.29 2.30
CA MET A 117 -7.33 -11.99 2.02
C MET A 117 -8.56 -12.15 1.10
N ILE A 118 -8.47 -13.07 0.13
CA ILE A 118 -9.57 -13.40 -0.79
C ILE A 118 -10.68 -14.13 -0.03
N ALA A 119 -10.33 -15.15 0.76
CA ALA A 119 -11.29 -15.91 1.55
C ALA A 119 -12.03 -15.04 2.57
N TYR A 120 -11.31 -14.15 3.25
CA TYR A 120 -11.88 -13.24 4.24
C TYR A 120 -12.84 -12.23 3.61
N THR A 121 -12.44 -11.59 2.50
CA THR A 121 -13.31 -10.65 1.79
C THR A 121 -14.55 -11.35 1.24
N GLY A 122 -14.40 -12.56 0.69
CA GLY A 122 -15.54 -13.38 0.24
C GLY A 122 -16.47 -13.79 1.38
N LEU A 123 -15.91 -14.15 2.55
CA LEU A 123 -16.69 -14.46 3.74
C LEU A 123 -17.48 -13.23 4.24
N LEU A 124 -16.84 -12.05 4.28
CA LEU A 124 -17.51 -10.80 4.64
C LEU A 124 -18.67 -10.50 3.70
N ALA A 125 -18.44 -10.61 2.39
CA ALA A 125 -19.48 -10.39 1.38
C ALA A 125 -20.64 -11.38 1.54
N TYR A 126 -20.33 -12.67 1.68
CA TYR A 126 -21.33 -13.73 1.85
C TYR A 126 -22.16 -13.55 3.13
N ALA A 127 -21.50 -13.24 4.25
CA ALA A 127 -22.18 -13.01 5.54
C ALA A 127 -23.13 -11.80 5.51
N HIS A 128 -22.89 -10.84 4.61
CA HIS A 128 -23.78 -9.69 4.38
C HIS A 128 -24.79 -9.90 3.24
N GLY A 129 -24.89 -11.12 2.70
CA GLY A 129 -25.90 -11.50 1.72
C GLY A 129 -25.49 -11.30 0.26
N MET A 130 -24.21 -11.06 -0.03
CA MET A 130 -23.71 -11.05 -1.40
C MET A 130 -23.41 -12.48 -1.86
N THR A 131 -24.00 -12.89 -2.98
CA THR A 131 -23.71 -14.15 -3.64
C THR A 131 -23.55 -13.91 -5.13
N THR A 132 -22.61 -14.60 -5.77
CA THR A 132 -22.38 -14.50 -7.21
C THR A 132 -22.82 -15.81 -7.88
N PRO A 133 -23.78 -15.78 -8.82
CA PRO A 133 -24.12 -16.93 -9.65
C PRO A 133 -22.89 -17.46 -10.40
N LEU A 134 -22.87 -18.76 -10.71
CA LEU A 134 -21.71 -19.36 -11.38
C LEU A 134 -21.46 -18.76 -12.77
N GLU A 135 -22.54 -18.46 -13.49
CA GLU A 135 -22.53 -17.78 -14.79
C GLU A 135 -21.96 -16.36 -14.74
N GLU A 136 -22.01 -15.70 -13.57
CA GLU A 136 -21.44 -14.37 -13.33
C GLU A 136 -20.03 -14.43 -12.71
N SER A 137 -19.58 -15.62 -12.30
CA SER A 137 -18.24 -15.86 -11.72
C SER A 137 -17.15 -15.91 -12.80
N THR A 138 -17.16 -14.92 -13.70
CA THR A 138 -16.17 -14.71 -14.75
C THR A 138 -14.97 -13.90 -14.24
N PHE A 139 -13.96 -13.70 -15.08
CA PHE A 139 -12.79 -12.88 -14.77
C PHE A 139 -12.94 -11.47 -15.36
N THR A 140 -12.58 -10.47 -14.56
CA THR A 140 -12.45 -9.07 -15.00
C THR A 140 -11.01 -8.63 -14.78
N GLN A 141 -10.23 -8.49 -15.86
CA GLN A 141 -8.80 -8.14 -15.74
C GLN A 141 -8.55 -6.72 -15.24
N ARG A 142 -9.46 -5.79 -15.54
CA ARG A 142 -9.39 -4.38 -15.15
C ARG A 142 -10.45 -4.06 -14.12
N PHE A 143 -10.52 -4.88 -13.09
CA PHE A 143 -11.52 -4.71 -12.05
C PHE A 143 -11.19 -3.47 -11.22
N ARG A 144 -12.04 -2.44 -11.29
CA ARG A 144 -11.81 -1.20 -10.57
C ARG A 144 -12.34 -1.29 -9.14
N THR A 145 -11.65 -0.65 -8.21
CA THR A 145 -12.02 -0.63 -6.79
C THR A 145 -13.41 -0.01 -6.54
N ASP A 146 -13.85 0.93 -7.39
CA ASP A 146 -15.16 1.57 -7.32
C ASP A 146 -16.30 0.75 -7.96
N GLU A 147 -16.00 -0.37 -8.61
CA GLU A 147 -17.02 -1.30 -9.13
C GLU A 147 -17.54 -2.28 -8.06
N VAL A 148 -16.86 -2.39 -6.92
CA VAL A 148 -17.26 -3.26 -5.81
C VAL A 148 -18.01 -2.45 -4.76
N HIS A 149 -19.28 -2.77 -4.56
CA HIS A 149 -20.05 -2.23 -3.44
C HIS A 149 -19.74 -3.02 -2.16
N ALA A 150 -18.93 -2.43 -1.28
CA ALA A 150 -18.49 -3.05 -0.02
C ALA A 150 -19.60 -3.10 1.05
N ILE A 151 -20.64 -3.92 0.85
CA ILE A 151 -21.83 -4.01 1.72
C ILE A 151 -21.52 -4.29 3.19
N TRP A 152 -20.37 -4.91 3.48
CA TRP A 152 -19.90 -5.21 4.83
C TRP A 152 -19.42 -3.97 5.61
N ARG A 153 -19.34 -2.79 4.97
CA ARG A 153 -19.03 -1.52 5.64
C ARG A 153 -20.28 -0.84 6.20
N GLU A 154 -21.48 -1.24 5.78
CA GLU A 154 -22.74 -0.56 6.14
C GLU A 154 -23.40 -1.11 7.41
N LYS A 155 -23.08 -2.35 7.79
CA LYS A 155 -23.70 -3.05 8.93
C LYS A 155 -22.62 -3.83 9.69
N GLU A 156 -22.76 -3.92 11.00
CA GLU A 156 -21.91 -4.82 11.79
C GLU A 156 -22.12 -6.27 11.35
N MET A 157 -21.04 -7.07 11.41
CA MET A 157 -21.07 -8.48 11.05
C MET A 157 -22.21 -9.19 11.80
N PRO A 158 -23.19 -9.79 11.09
CA PRO A 158 -24.17 -10.60 11.77
C PRO A 158 -23.47 -11.80 12.42
N VAL A 159 -23.77 -12.07 13.69
CA VAL A 159 -23.27 -13.24 14.40
C VAL A 159 -23.73 -14.48 13.64
N LEU A 160 -22.79 -15.16 12.98
CA LEU A 160 -23.04 -16.43 12.32
C LEU A 160 -23.35 -17.47 13.41
N ASN A 161 -24.63 -17.82 13.57
CA ASN A 161 -25.04 -18.95 14.39
C ASN A 161 -24.57 -20.25 13.73
N ASN A 162 -23.34 -20.67 14.03
CA ASN A 162 -22.79 -21.92 13.54
C ASN A 162 -23.46 -23.12 14.21
N THR A 163 -24.32 -23.80 13.46
CA THR A 163 -24.27 -25.26 13.46
C THR A 163 -22.95 -25.68 12.81
N HIS A 164 -22.06 -26.32 13.59
CA HIS A 164 -20.67 -26.72 13.31
C HIS A 164 -19.60 -25.77 13.88
N SER A 165 -19.11 -26.13 15.07
CA SER A 165 -18.20 -25.39 15.96
C SER A 165 -16.71 -25.46 15.60
N ASP A 166 -16.30 -26.09 14.49
CA ASP A 166 -14.91 -26.59 14.40
C ASP A 166 -13.99 -25.83 13.44
N ALA A 167 -14.37 -24.63 12.97
CA ALA A 167 -13.51 -23.85 12.08
C ALA A 167 -13.70 -22.33 12.22
N ILE A 168 -13.36 -21.76 13.39
CA ILE A 168 -13.06 -20.33 13.48
C ILE A 168 -11.78 -20.20 14.30
N ALA A 169 -10.65 -20.02 13.61
CA ALA A 169 -9.47 -19.46 14.25
C ALA A 169 -9.79 -17.99 14.54
N GLU A 170 -9.68 -17.58 15.80
CA GLU A 170 -9.78 -16.19 16.24
C GLU A 170 -8.77 -15.34 15.44
N VAL A 171 -9.24 -14.67 14.39
CA VAL A 171 -8.56 -13.48 13.89
C VAL A 171 -9.01 -12.36 14.81
N SER A 172 -8.13 -11.99 15.74
CA SER A 172 -8.26 -10.79 16.55
C SER A 172 -8.36 -9.59 15.61
N ILE A 173 -9.59 -9.14 15.37
CA ILE A 173 -9.85 -7.85 14.74
C ILE A 173 -9.60 -6.83 15.85
N ASP A 174 -8.38 -6.28 15.89
CA ASP A 174 -8.23 -4.96 16.50
C ASP A 174 -9.22 -4.04 15.77
N GLU A 175 -10.02 -3.33 16.57
CA GLU A 175 -10.93 -2.27 16.11
C GLU A 175 -10.10 -1.21 15.37
N ALA A 176 -9.77 -1.47 14.11
CA ALA A 176 -9.39 -0.45 13.16
C ALA A 176 -10.68 0.32 12.84
N SER A 177 -11.03 1.20 13.78
CA SER A 177 -12.10 2.17 13.64
C SER A 177 -11.92 2.87 12.30
N MET A 178 -12.82 2.59 11.36
CA MET A 178 -13.16 3.44 10.22
C MET A 178 -12.00 4.13 9.47
N ALA A 179 -10.80 3.55 9.45
CA ALA A 179 -9.74 4.08 8.59
C ALA A 179 -10.10 3.67 7.17
N THR A 180 -10.47 4.65 6.35
CA THR A 180 -10.50 4.49 4.89
C THR A 180 -9.06 4.18 4.48
N PRO A 181 -8.74 2.95 4.05
CA PRO A 181 -7.39 2.62 3.63
C PRO A 181 -7.11 3.46 2.38
N ILE A 182 -6.04 4.24 2.40
CA ILE A 182 -5.51 4.84 1.18
C ILE A 182 -4.73 3.75 0.48
N VAL A 183 -5.36 3.14 -0.53
CA VAL A 183 -4.70 2.17 -1.41
C VAL A 183 -3.97 2.95 -2.48
N ILE A 184 -2.65 2.92 -2.45
CA ILE A 184 -1.82 3.45 -3.53
C ILE A 184 -1.57 2.28 -4.50
N ASP A 185 -2.34 2.22 -5.57
CA ASP A 185 -2.02 1.35 -6.71
C ASP A 185 -0.96 2.03 -7.59
N TYR A 186 0.05 1.28 -8.00
CA TYR A 186 1.19 1.72 -8.82
C TYR A 186 1.29 0.95 -10.15
#